data_AF-A0A4U7BGA3-F1
#
_entry.id   AF-A0A4U7BGA3-F1
#
_cell.length_a   1.000
_cell.length_b   1.000
_cell.length_c   1.000
_cell.angle_alpha   90.00
_cell.angle_beta   90.00
_cell.angle_gamma   90.00
#
_symmetry.space_group_name_H-M   'P 1'
#
loop_
_entity.id
_entity.type
_entity.pdbx_description
1 polymer ?
#
loop_
_entity_poly.entity_id
_entity_poly.type
_entity_poly.pdbx_seq_one_letter_code
_entity_poly.pdbx_strand_id
1 'polypeptide(L)'
;MNSGFILTNEALCYERGELITSGWGQSTEDWQKILDKEIETILLKDENKNLKKDELEMLFCDNSDDYVKKELSKYLENIKDLDGNAIDFNSLSKKEQGFIIEFLKQPLEDVNIYCKGAYISDIKIDLNDTFYIQADIHTIDGKNLSSAANFISKNKLDYKKYDPLDFMDFDRDYKFLFTTEKNLSTEERKDFLNKIQNSDFKDLENLDAFINIALFQVLDDGTTSSFPAYFNNNLKLDYAKATENVKKLEKDKKNTTNSSDPTLLKILWNNIKADLEKLKDFNKLKLEEESTFMQQKDHSTLLKNLLK
;
A
#
# COMPACT_ATOMS: atom_id res chain seq x y z
N MET A 1 16.25 -20.19 -0.43
CA MET A 1 15.20 -20.26 0.60
C MET A 1 15.51 -19.18 1.62
N ASN A 2 14.74 -18.09 1.60
CA ASN A 2 14.72 -17.04 2.63
C ASN A 2 13.26 -16.56 2.69
N SER A 3 12.42 -17.36 3.34
CA SER A 3 11.18 -16.88 3.95
C SER A 3 11.56 -16.24 5.28
N GLY A 4 10.94 -15.11 5.63
CA GLY A 4 11.20 -14.48 6.92
C GLY A 4 10.81 -13.01 6.95
N PHE A 5 9.51 -12.79 7.10
CA PHE A 5 8.92 -11.52 7.49
C PHE A 5 9.36 -11.12 8.90
N ILE A 6 9.56 -9.83 9.15
CA ILE A 6 9.55 -9.27 10.51
C ILE A 6 8.80 -7.93 10.45
N LEU A 7 7.49 -7.98 10.68
CA LEU A 7 6.86 -7.02 11.58
C LEU A 7 6.95 -7.69 12.96
N THR A 8 7.25 -6.93 14.01
CA THR A 8 7.70 -7.38 15.34
C THR A 8 6.90 -8.53 15.97
N ASN A 9 7.39 -9.14 17.07
CA ASN A 9 6.84 -10.31 17.78
C ASN A 9 5.32 -10.32 18.11
N GLU A 10 4.58 -9.23 17.86
CA GLU A 10 3.14 -9.04 18.14
C GLU A 10 2.28 -8.84 16.87
N ALA A 11 2.89 -8.76 15.67
CA ALA A 11 2.20 -8.50 14.41
C ALA A 11 2.03 -9.77 13.54
N LEU A 12 0.94 -9.87 12.78
CA LEU A 12 0.74 -10.97 11.82
C LEU A 12 1.79 -10.97 10.70
N CYS A 13 2.26 -12.16 10.34
CA CYS A 13 3.06 -12.37 9.14
C CYS A 13 2.16 -12.26 7.89
N TYR A 14 2.43 -11.27 7.04
CA TYR A 14 1.85 -11.22 5.70
C TYR A 14 2.49 -12.31 4.84
N GLU A 15 1.71 -13.22 4.26
CA GLU A 15 2.15 -14.05 3.16
C GLU A 15 1.24 -13.79 1.97
N ARG A 16 1.84 -13.64 0.78
CA ARG A 16 1.08 -13.46 -0.45
C ARG A 16 0.19 -14.66 -0.68
N GLY A 17 -1.07 -14.43 -1.03
CA GLY A 17 -2.00 -15.54 -1.29
C GLY A 17 -1.66 -16.26 -2.60
N GLU A 18 -1.74 -17.59 -2.60
CA GLU A 18 -1.70 -18.43 -3.82
C GLU A 18 -2.99 -18.33 -4.66
N LEU A 19 -3.79 -17.27 -4.49
CA LEU A 19 -5.08 -17.17 -5.15
C LEU A 19 -4.90 -16.94 -6.66
N ILE A 20 -5.52 -17.84 -7.42
CA ILE A 20 -5.49 -18.02 -8.89
C ILE A 20 -5.87 -16.75 -9.70
N THR A 21 -6.30 -15.68 -9.04
CA THR A 21 -6.63 -14.39 -9.66
C THR A 21 -5.44 -13.44 -9.53
N SER A 22 -4.52 -13.47 -10.51
CA SER A 22 -3.36 -12.57 -10.76
C SER A 22 -2.02 -13.27 -11.01
N GLY A 23 -2.00 -14.60 -11.22
CA GLY A 23 -0.79 -15.33 -11.63
C GLY A 23 0.27 -15.56 -10.58
N TRP A 24 0.01 -15.24 -9.31
CA TRP A 24 0.88 -15.61 -8.20
C TRP A 24 0.60 -17.07 -7.79
N GLY A 25 1.66 -17.86 -7.70
CA GLY A 25 1.60 -19.33 -7.54
C GLY A 25 1.59 -20.11 -8.86
N GLN A 26 1.58 -19.43 -10.02
CA GLN A 26 1.75 -20.05 -11.34
C GLN A 26 3.21 -19.95 -11.80
N SER A 27 3.61 -20.82 -12.73
CA SER A 27 4.90 -20.64 -13.39
C SER A 27 4.93 -19.28 -14.11
N THR A 28 6.11 -18.64 -14.22
CA THR A 28 6.26 -17.38 -14.97
C THR A 28 5.66 -17.46 -16.38
N GLU A 29 5.74 -18.64 -17.00
CA GLU A 29 5.17 -18.91 -18.32
C GLU A 29 3.64 -18.89 -18.33
N ASP A 30 2.99 -19.45 -17.31
CA ASP A 30 1.52 -19.50 -17.24
C ASP A 30 0.93 -18.13 -16.92
N TRP A 31 1.60 -17.35 -16.05
CA TRP A 31 1.22 -15.96 -15.83
C TRP A 31 1.33 -15.12 -17.11
N GLN A 32 2.45 -15.27 -17.84
CA GLN A 32 2.64 -14.54 -19.10
C GLN A 32 1.54 -14.87 -20.13
N LYS A 33 1.05 -16.13 -20.18
CA LYS A 33 -0.08 -16.50 -21.04
C LYS A 33 -1.39 -15.81 -20.64
N ILE A 34 -1.68 -15.70 -19.35
CA ILE A 34 -2.87 -14.99 -18.85
C ILE A 34 -2.78 -13.51 -19.23
N LEU A 35 -1.62 -12.90 -18.98
CA LEU A 35 -1.35 -11.51 -19.30
C LEU A 35 -1.47 -11.24 -20.81
N ASP A 36 -0.86 -12.06 -21.64
CA ASP A 36 -0.92 -11.94 -23.10
C ASP A 36 -2.37 -12.00 -23.59
N LYS A 37 -3.18 -12.93 -23.06
CA LYS A 37 -4.61 -13.03 -23.39
C LYS A 37 -5.40 -11.79 -22.99
N GLU A 38 -5.11 -11.22 -21.83
CA GLU A 38 -5.77 -9.99 -21.36
C GLU A 38 -5.40 -8.80 -22.25
N ILE A 39 -4.11 -8.67 -22.60
CA ILE A 39 -3.62 -7.63 -23.51
C ILE A 39 -4.28 -7.76 -24.89
N GLU A 40 -4.35 -8.97 -25.44
CA GLU A 40 -5.04 -9.22 -26.71
C GLU A 40 -6.52 -8.80 -26.63
N THR A 41 -7.20 -9.15 -25.55
CA THR A 41 -8.61 -8.78 -25.31
C THR A 41 -8.80 -7.26 -25.26
N ILE A 42 -7.87 -6.54 -24.61
CA ILE A 42 -7.89 -5.08 -24.52
C ILE A 42 -7.68 -4.43 -25.89
N LEU A 43 -6.71 -4.94 -26.67
CA LEU A 43 -6.35 -4.41 -27.99
C LEU A 43 -7.44 -4.62 -29.05
N LEU A 44 -8.32 -5.60 -28.86
CA LEU A 44 -9.47 -5.83 -29.73
C LEU A 44 -10.58 -4.76 -29.60
N LYS A 45 -10.55 -3.92 -28.55
CA LYS A 45 -11.54 -2.86 -28.34
C LYS A 45 -11.20 -1.61 -29.16
N ASP A 46 -12.18 -1.06 -29.88
CA ASP A 46 -12.00 0.11 -30.75
C ASP A 46 -11.41 1.33 -30.03
N GLU A 47 -11.74 1.52 -28.75
CA GLU A 47 -11.22 2.59 -27.88
C GLU A 47 -9.70 2.48 -27.63
N ASN A 48 -9.13 1.27 -27.78
CA ASN A 48 -7.72 0.96 -27.51
C ASN A 48 -6.90 0.68 -28.78
N LYS A 49 -7.46 0.85 -29.97
CA LYS A 49 -6.84 0.49 -31.27
C LYS A 49 -5.46 1.12 -31.56
N ASN A 50 -5.11 2.19 -30.83
CA ASN A 50 -3.84 2.91 -30.98
C ASN A 50 -2.78 2.47 -29.96
N LEU A 51 -3.14 1.60 -29.00
CA LEU A 51 -2.20 1.09 -28.00
C LEU A 51 -1.37 -0.04 -28.59
N LYS A 52 -0.12 -0.15 -28.13
CA LYS A 52 0.79 -1.25 -28.47
C LYS A 52 0.87 -2.24 -27.32
N LYS A 53 1.17 -3.50 -27.66
CA LYS A 53 1.40 -4.57 -26.68
C LYS A 53 2.39 -4.13 -25.59
N ASP A 54 3.57 -3.67 -25.98
CA ASP A 54 4.62 -3.22 -25.05
C ASP A 54 4.15 -2.11 -24.09
N GLU A 55 3.24 -1.24 -24.55
CA GLU A 55 2.71 -0.15 -23.73
C GLU A 55 1.72 -0.65 -22.67
N LEU A 56 0.99 -1.73 -22.97
CA LEU A 56 0.10 -2.40 -22.04
C LEU A 56 0.88 -3.31 -21.10
N GLU A 57 1.90 -4.03 -21.58
CA GLU A 57 2.81 -4.82 -20.73
C GLU A 57 3.43 -3.95 -19.62
N MET A 58 3.77 -2.69 -19.92
CA MET A 58 4.23 -1.73 -18.92
C MET A 58 3.18 -1.34 -17.87
N LEU A 59 1.89 -1.42 -18.18
CA LEU A 59 0.81 -1.15 -17.21
C LEU A 59 0.62 -2.31 -16.23
N PHE A 60 0.83 -3.54 -16.70
CA PHE A 60 0.64 -4.75 -15.91
C PHE A 60 1.92 -5.22 -15.23
N CYS A 61 3.07 -4.64 -15.58
CA CYS A 61 4.31 -4.97 -14.91
C CYS A 61 4.32 -4.42 -13.48
N ASP A 62 5.05 -5.11 -12.60
CA ASP A 62 5.69 -4.49 -11.42
C ASP A 62 4.88 -4.33 -10.12
N ASN A 63 4.17 -5.38 -9.69
CA ASN A 63 3.90 -5.62 -8.26
C ASN A 63 4.84 -6.72 -7.73
N SER A 64 6.14 -6.44 -7.77
CA SER A 64 7.16 -7.31 -7.15
C SER A 64 6.91 -7.44 -5.65
N ASP A 65 7.40 -8.53 -5.05
CA ASP A 65 7.28 -8.74 -3.60
C ASP A 65 7.83 -7.55 -2.80
N ASP A 66 8.93 -6.95 -3.26
CA ASP A 66 9.55 -5.81 -2.61
C ASP A 66 8.67 -4.55 -2.68
N TYR A 67 8.00 -4.32 -3.81
CA TYR A 67 7.04 -3.22 -3.96
C TYR A 67 5.85 -3.40 -3.00
N VAL A 68 5.24 -4.59 -3.03
CA VAL A 68 4.07 -4.90 -2.20
C VAL A 68 4.41 -4.78 -0.71
N LYS A 69 5.55 -5.32 -0.27
CA LYS A 69 6.03 -5.19 1.12
C LYS A 69 6.23 -3.74 1.53
N LYS A 70 6.84 -2.94 0.65
CA LYS A 70 7.10 -1.53 0.93
C LYS A 70 5.81 -0.72 1.06
N GLU A 71 4.87 -0.87 0.12
CA GLU A 71 3.60 -0.14 0.18
C GLU A 71 2.73 -0.63 1.34
N LEU A 72 2.68 -1.94 1.60
CA LEU A 72 1.99 -2.49 2.75
C LEU A 72 2.50 -1.86 4.06
N SER A 73 3.82 -1.82 4.28
CA SER A 73 4.41 -1.23 5.49
C SER A 73 3.99 0.24 5.67
N LYS A 74 4.04 1.03 4.59
CA LYS A 74 3.62 2.43 4.60
C LYS A 74 2.15 2.61 4.99
N TYR A 75 1.27 1.73 4.52
CA TYR A 75 -0.15 1.81 4.84
C TYR A 75 -0.44 1.37 6.28
N LEU A 76 0.24 0.33 6.78
CA LEU A 76 0.10 -0.14 8.15
C LEU A 76 0.60 0.88 9.19
N GLU A 77 1.56 1.73 8.84
CA GLU A 77 2.04 2.82 9.68
C GLU A 77 1.07 4.02 9.78
N ASN A 78 0.06 4.10 8.90
CA ASN A 78 -0.81 5.28 8.75
C ASN A 78 -2.32 4.94 8.84
N ILE A 79 -2.68 4.06 9.79
CA ILE A 79 -4.08 3.69 10.04
C ILE A 79 -4.73 4.74 10.95
N LYS A 80 -5.99 5.05 10.65
CA LYS A 80 -6.81 5.99 11.43
C LYS A 80 -8.15 5.39 11.81
N ASP A 81 -8.79 5.92 12.84
CA ASP A 81 -10.22 5.72 13.05
C ASP A 81 -11.07 6.54 12.06
N LEU A 82 -12.40 6.45 12.15
CA LEU A 82 -13.31 7.23 11.30
C LEU A 82 -13.23 8.75 11.55
N ASP A 83 -12.89 9.15 12.77
CA ASP A 83 -12.72 10.55 13.18
C ASP A 83 -11.36 11.13 12.76
N GLY A 84 -10.45 10.29 12.29
CA GLY A 84 -9.13 10.66 11.79
C GLY A 84 -8.00 10.58 12.83
N ASN A 85 -8.26 10.05 14.03
CA ASN A 85 -7.23 9.80 15.02
C ASN A 85 -6.36 8.61 14.60
N ALA A 86 -5.05 8.71 14.82
CA ALA A 86 -4.13 7.62 14.48
C ALA A 86 -4.38 6.39 15.36
N ILE A 87 -4.32 5.20 14.75
CA ILE A 87 -4.37 3.90 15.42
C ILE A 87 -3.03 3.22 15.18
N ASP A 88 -2.39 2.77 16.26
CA ASP A 88 -1.22 1.91 16.17
C ASP A 88 -1.65 0.50 15.74
N PHE A 89 -1.21 0.06 14.57
CA PHE A 89 -1.49 -1.29 14.06
C PHE A 89 -1.10 -2.39 15.05
N ASN A 90 0.00 -2.23 15.78
CA ASN A 90 0.45 -3.25 16.75
C ASN A 90 -0.41 -3.31 18.00
N SER A 91 -1.20 -2.26 18.28
CA SER A 91 -2.15 -2.25 19.39
C SER A 91 -3.44 -3.03 19.10
N LEU A 92 -3.69 -3.36 17.83
CA LEU A 92 -4.84 -4.14 17.39
C LEU A 92 -4.64 -5.62 17.68
N SER A 93 -5.73 -6.35 17.90
CA SER A 93 -5.69 -7.81 18.00
C SER A 93 -5.22 -8.43 16.69
N LYS A 94 -4.63 -9.63 16.77
CA LYS A 94 -4.23 -10.42 15.58
C LYS A 94 -5.35 -10.52 14.54
N LYS A 95 -6.59 -10.70 15.01
CA LYS A 95 -7.77 -10.83 14.15
C LYS A 95 -8.02 -9.55 13.34
N GLU A 96 -7.99 -8.39 14.00
CA GLU A 96 -8.16 -7.08 13.37
C GLU A 96 -7.00 -6.75 12.43
N GLN A 97 -5.77 -7.06 12.82
CA GLN A 97 -4.60 -6.94 11.95
C GLN A 97 -4.78 -7.77 10.67
N GLY A 98 -5.29 -8.99 10.78
CA GLY A 98 -5.58 -9.87 9.63
C GLY A 98 -6.63 -9.30 8.70
N PHE A 99 -7.68 -8.67 9.23
CA PHE A 99 -8.70 -7.99 8.43
C PHE A 99 -8.13 -6.83 7.61
N ILE A 100 -7.28 -6.01 8.22
CA ILE A 100 -6.62 -4.89 7.53
C ILE A 100 -5.71 -5.41 6.41
N ILE A 101 -4.89 -6.41 6.70
CA ILE A 101 -4.01 -7.02 5.69
C ILE A 101 -4.83 -7.59 4.53
N GLU A 102 -5.90 -8.32 4.81
CA GLU A 102 -6.77 -8.91 3.79
C GLU A 102 -7.47 -7.86 2.92
N PHE A 103 -7.84 -6.71 3.48
CA PHE A 103 -8.39 -5.59 2.72
C PHE A 103 -7.36 -5.01 1.73
N LEU A 104 -6.09 -4.94 2.14
CA LEU A 104 -5.01 -4.35 1.33
C LEU A 104 -4.46 -5.28 0.26
N LYS A 105 -4.59 -6.61 0.43
CA LYS A 105 -4.09 -7.60 -0.55
C LYS A 105 -4.54 -7.29 -1.96
N GLN A 106 -5.84 -7.15 -2.17
CA GLN A 106 -6.38 -7.05 -3.51
C GLN A 106 -5.91 -5.79 -4.28
N PRO A 107 -6.02 -4.56 -3.74
CA PRO A 107 -5.52 -3.37 -4.43
C PRO A 107 -3.98 -3.36 -4.60
N LEU A 108 -3.23 -4.07 -3.77
CA LEU A 108 -1.77 -4.17 -3.86
C LEU A 108 -1.27 -5.28 -4.78
N GLU A 109 -2.06 -6.32 -5.02
CA GLU A 109 -1.62 -7.53 -5.74
C GLU A 109 -2.28 -7.69 -7.11
N ASP A 110 -3.50 -7.18 -7.31
CA ASP A 110 -4.26 -7.39 -8.54
C ASP A 110 -3.95 -6.35 -9.63
N VAL A 111 -2.81 -6.55 -10.30
CA VAL A 111 -2.35 -5.68 -11.41
C VAL A 111 -3.30 -5.64 -12.60
N ASN A 112 -4.15 -6.65 -12.79
CA ASN A 112 -5.09 -6.69 -13.90
C ASN A 112 -6.26 -5.72 -13.69
N ILE A 113 -6.63 -5.46 -12.43
CA ILE A 113 -7.72 -4.56 -12.07
C ILE A 113 -7.23 -3.13 -11.86
N TYR A 114 -6.07 -2.95 -11.22
CA TYR A 114 -5.63 -1.62 -10.77
C TYR A 114 -4.41 -1.06 -11.52
N CYS A 115 -3.71 -1.91 -12.28
CA CYS A 115 -2.43 -1.62 -12.93
C CYS A 115 -1.34 -1.11 -11.98
N LYS A 116 -0.13 -0.99 -12.51
CA LYS A 116 1.02 -0.42 -11.83
C LYS A 116 0.71 0.99 -11.30
N GLY A 117 1.14 1.27 -10.08
CA GLY A 117 1.13 2.63 -9.53
C GLY A 117 -0.21 3.11 -8.99
N ALA A 118 -1.21 2.22 -8.88
CA ALA A 118 -2.34 2.50 -8.00
C ALA A 118 -1.86 2.70 -6.56
N TYR A 119 -2.44 3.67 -5.86
CA TYR A 119 -2.14 3.92 -4.46
C TYR A 119 -3.43 4.06 -3.66
N ILE A 120 -3.33 3.80 -2.37
CA ILE A 120 -4.45 3.79 -1.44
C ILE A 120 -4.34 5.05 -0.58
N SER A 121 -5.46 5.71 -0.29
CA SER A 121 -5.51 6.81 0.68
C SER A 121 -5.22 6.31 2.09
N ASP A 122 -5.27 7.20 3.08
CA ASP A 122 -5.27 6.80 4.49
C ASP A 122 -6.37 5.75 4.74
N ILE A 123 -5.99 4.65 5.39
CA ILE A 123 -6.92 3.60 5.80
C ILE A 123 -7.67 4.10 7.04
N LYS A 124 -9.00 4.02 6.99
CA LYS A 124 -9.85 4.32 8.14
C LYS A 124 -10.58 3.07 8.59
N ILE A 125 -10.56 2.80 9.88
CA ILE A 125 -11.24 1.65 10.49
C ILE A 125 -12.24 2.07 11.56
N ASP A 126 -13.18 1.19 11.85
CA ASP A 126 -14.18 1.32 12.90
C ASP A 126 -14.24 -0.01 13.67
N LEU A 127 -13.89 0.04 14.96
CA LEU A 127 -13.73 -1.12 15.85
C LEU A 127 -15.02 -1.49 16.60
N ASN A 128 -16.17 -1.00 16.15
CA ASN A 128 -17.47 -1.31 16.74
C ASN A 128 -17.90 -2.77 16.46
N ASP A 129 -19.18 -3.10 16.71
CA ASP A 129 -19.74 -4.46 16.66
C ASP A 129 -19.36 -5.34 15.45
N THR A 130 -19.05 -4.72 14.30
CA THR A 130 -18.45 -5.36 13.13
C THR A 130 -17.21 -4.58 12.72
N PHE A 131 -16.15 -5.25 12.30
CA PHE A 131 -14.93 -4.57 11.91
C PHE A 131 -15.09 -3.98 10.51
N TYR A 132 -15.20 -2.65 10.45
CA TYR A 132 -15.33 -1.92 9.20
C TYR A 132 -14.01 -1.25 8.83
N ILE A 133 -13.69 -1.28 7.54
CA ILE A 133 -12.51 -0.65 6.96
C ILE A 133 -12.90 0.06 5.66
N GLN A 134 -12.37 1.26 5.44
CA GLN A 134 -12.54 2.00 4.19
C GLN A 134 -11.23 2.64 3.77
N ALA A 135 -11.09 2.80 2.45
CA ALA A 135 -10.07 3.64 1.84
C ALA A 135 -10.55 4.06 0.44
N ASP A 136 -9.96 5.13 -0.07
CA ASP A 136 -10.04 5.45 -1.48
C ASP A 136 -8.83 4.85 -2.21
N ILE A 137 -9.07 4.32 -3.41
CA ILE A 137 -8.04 3.77 -4.29
C ILE A 137 -7.91 4.69 -5.50
N HIS A 138 -6.71 5.21 -5.70
CA HIS A 138 -6.38 6.09 -6.81
C HIS A 138 -5.66 5.28 -7.88
N THR A 139 -6.29 5.15 -9.04
CA THR A 139 -5.76 4.36 -10.16
C THR A 139 -4.92 5.21 -11.10
N ILE A 140 -4.08 4.56 -11.90
CA ILE A 140 -3.13 5.25 -12.78
C ILE A 140 -3.78 6.00 -13.95
N ASP A 141 -4.99 5.62 -14.35
CA ASP A 141 -5.83 6.39 -15.28
C ASP A 141 -6.47 7.63 -14.61
N GLY A 142 -6.20 7.86 -13.32
CA GLY A 142 -6.62 9.04 -12.57
C GLY A 142 -8.06 8.97 -12.06
N LYS A 143 -8.62 7.77 -11.89
CA LYS A 143 -9.89 7.60 -11.17
C LYS A 143 -9.65 7.60 -9.66
N ASN A 144 -10.66 8.04 -8.92
CA ASN A 144 -10.74 7.86 -7.47
C ASN A 144 -11.85 6.85 -7.18
N LEU A 145 -11.51 5.71 -6.61
CA LEU A 145 -12.43 4.61 -6.36
C LEU A 145 -12.70 4.50 -4.86
N SER A 146 -13.96 4.59 -4.45
CA SER A 146 -14.32 4.36 -3.06
C SER A 146 -14.35 2.86 -2.77
N SER A 147 -13.60 2.43 -1.76
CA SER A 147 -13.54 1.04 -1.31
C SER A 147 -13.89 0.92 0.17
N ALA A 148 -14.59 -0.15 0.53
CA ALA A 148 -14.79 -0.54 1.92
C ALA A 148 -15.02 -2.03 2.05
N ALA A 149 -14.73 -2.54 3.24
CA ALA A 149 -15.11 -3.87 3.65
C ALA A 149 -15.71 -3.87 5.06
N ASN A 150 -16.56 -4.87 5.30
CA ASN A 150 -17.01 -5.24 6.64
C ASN A 150 -16.67 -6.71 6.90
N PHE A 151 -16.16 -6.98 8.10
CA PHE A 151 -15.88 -8.33 8.58
C PHE A 151 -16.87 -8.66 9.70
N ILE A 152 -17.69 -9.67 9.46
CA ILE A 152 -18.82 -9.99 10.32
C ILE A 152 -18.71 -11.45 10.76
N SER A 153 -18.68 -11.68 12.08
CA SER A 153 -18.64 -13.04 12.64
C SER A 153 -19.82 -13.88 12.12
N LYS A 154 -19.55 -15.18 11.87
CA LYS A 154 -20.57 -16.18 11.51
C LYS A 154 -21.82 -16.11 12.38
N ASN A 155 -21.67 -15.82 13.67
CA ASN A 155 -22.77 -15.79 14.64
C ASN A 155 -23.72 -14.59 14.47
N LYS A 156 -23.33 -13.58 13.68
CA LYS A 156 -24.12 -12.37 13.42
C LYS A 156 -24.79 -12.38 12.03
N LEU A 157 -24.74 -13.49 11.30
CA LEU A 157 -25.27 -13.63 9.93
C LEU A 157 -26.09 -14.89 9.73
N ASP A 158 -27.00 -14.85 8.75
CA ASP A 158 -27.54 -16.06 8.14
C ASP A 158 -26.49 -16.68 7.21
N TYR A 159 -25.57 -17.42 7.82
CA TYR A 159 -24.36 -17.90 7.16
C TYR A 159 -24.63 -18.89 6.03
N LYS A 160 -25.78 -19.59 6.04
CA LYS A 160 -26.14 -20.63 5.06
C LYS A 160 -26.21 -20.11 3.63
N LYS A 161 -26.45 -18.82 3.45
CA LYS A 161 -26.44 -18.16 2.13
C LYS A 161 -25.04 -18.11 1.51
N TYR A 162 -24.01 -18.00 2.32
CA TYR A 162 -22.62 -17.75 1.89
C TYR A 162 -21.71 -18.96 2.11
N ASP A 163 -22.17 -19.95 2.86
CA ASP A 163 -21.47 -21.21 3.12
C ASP A 163 -22.36 -22.39 2.75
N PRO A 164 -22.48 -22.70 1.45
CA PRO A 164 -23.30 -23.81 0.97
C PRO A 164 -22.74 -25.19 1.36
N LEU A 165 -21.50 -25.24 1.83
CA LEU A 165 -20.81 -26.45 2.27
C LEU A 165 -20.98 -26.72 3.78
N ASP A 166 -21.64 -25.80 4.51
CA ASP A 166 -21.96 -25.89 5.94
C ASP A 166 -20.76 -26.38 6.78
N PHE A 167 -19.62 -25.71 6.64
CA PHE A 167 -18.44 -26.01 7.45
C PHE A 167 -18.71 -25.63 8.92
N MET A 168 -19.38 -26.50 9.68
CA MET A 168 -19.91 -26.16 11.00
C MET A 168 -18.84 -25.79 12.03
N ASP A 169 -17.60 -26.27 11.88
CA ASP A 169 -16.66 -26.44 13.00
C ASP A 169 -15.57 -25.36 13.18
N PHE A 170 -15.60 -24.24 12.45
CA PHE A 170 -14.54 -23.22 12.56
C PHE A 170 -15.08 -21.80 12.82
N ASP A 171 -14.48 -21.11 13.80
CA ASP A 171 -14.69 -19.68 14.07
C ASP A 171 -14.08 -18.85 12.93
N ARG A 172 -14.93 -18.13 12.21
CA ARG A 172 -14.57 -17.35 11.02
C ARG A 172 -15.51 -16.18 10.83
N ASP A 173 -15.04 -15.23 10.05
CA ASP A 173 -15.78 -14.03 9.69
C ASP A 173 -16.09 -14.05 8.19
N TYR A 174 -17.14 -13.34 7.83
CA TYR A 174 -17.53 -13.10 6.46
C TYR A 174 -17.04 -11.72 6.08
N LYS A 175 -16.17 -11.68 5.07
CA LYS A 175 -15.72 -10.45 4.42
C LYS A 175 -16.75 -10.09 3.36
N PHE A 176 -17.31 -8.89 3.47
CA PHE A 176 -18.03 -8.23 2.38
C PHE A 176 -17.19 -7.04 1.96
N LEU A 177 -16.69 -7.04 0.73
CA LEU A 177 -15.84 -5.98 0.20
C LEU A 177 -16.40 -5.47 -1.10
N PHE A 178 -16.31 -4.16 -1.31
CA PHE A 178 -16.57 -3.55 -2.60
C PHE A 178 -15.58 -2.44 -2.94
N THR A 179 -15.47 -2.16 -4.23
CA THR A 179 -14.82 -0.97 -4.77
C THR A 179 -15.68 -0.41 -5.90
N THR A 180 -15.93 0.90 -5.95
CA THR A 180 -16.77 1.53 -6.98
C THR A 180 -16.19 2.87 -7.44
N GLU A 181 -16.51 3.29 -8.67
CA GLU A 181 -16.14 4.62 -9.19
C GLU A 181 -16.94 5.77 -8.57
N LYS A 182 -18.03 5.46 -7.85
CA LYS A 182 -18.78 6.48 -7.12
C LYS A 182 -17.93 7.01 -5.98
N ASN A 183 -17.83 8.33 -5.87
CA ASN A 183 -17.23 8.97 -4.71
C ASN A 183 -18.24 8.97 -3.57
N LEU A 184 -18.10 8.00 -2.66
CA LEU A 184 -19.03 7.79 -1.56
C LEU A 184 -18.50 8.47 -0.29
N SER A 185 -19.40 8.87 0.61
CA SER A 185 -19.11 9.17 2.01
C SER A 185 -19.05 7.89 2.85
N THR A 186 -18.65 7.98 4.12
CA THR A 186 -18.59 6.80 5.02
C THR A 186 -19.95 6.14 5.20
N GLU A 187 -21.00 6.93 5.43
CA GLU A 187 -22.36 6.38 5.57
C GLU A 187 -22.85 5.74 4.27
N GLU A 188 -22.59 6.35 3.11
CA GLU A 188 -22.94 5.74 1.82
C GLU A 188 -22.17 4.45 1.55
N ARG A 189 -20.91 4.33 2.00
CA ARG A 189 -20.16 3.07 1.93
C ARG A 189 -20.77 2.00 2.83
N LYS A 190 -21.17 2.36 4.06
CA LYS A 190 -21.86 1.44 5.00
C LYS A 190 -23.20 0.97 4.43
N ASP A 191 -23.98 1.88 3.84
CA ASP A 191 -25.24 1.55 3.15
C ASP A 191 -25.01 0.61 1.96
N PHE A 192 -23.95 0.82 1.18
CA PHE A 192 -23.60 -0.05 0.06
C PHE A 192 -23.25 -1.47 0.54
N LEU A 193 -22.47 -1.61 1.61
CA LEU A 193 -22.16 -2.91 2.22
C LEU A 193 -23.42 -3.61 2.73
N ASN A 194 -24.30 -2.88 3.41
CA ASN A 194 -25.59 -3.40 3.86
C ASN A 194 -26.45 -3.88 2.67
N LYS A 195 -26.42 -3.18 1.54
CA LYS A 195 -27.08 -3.62 0.32
C LYS A 195 -26.48 -4.93 -0.19
N ILE A 196 -25.15 -5.03 -0.32
CA ILE A 196 -24.47 -6.26 -0.77
C ILE A 196 -24.83 -7.44 0.13
N GLN A 197 -24.77 -7.25 1.44
CA GLN A 197 -25.14 -8.27 2.42
C GLN A 197 -26.59 -8.75 2.20
N ASN A 198 -27.54 -7.84 2.02
CA ASN A 198 -28.95 -8.23 1.95
C ASN A 198 -29.44 -8.65 0.56
N SER A 199 -28.64 -8.50 -0.50
CA SER A 199 -29.02 -8.83 -1.89
C SER A 199 -28.74 -10.28 -2.29
N ASP A 200 -29.53 -10.84 -3.20
CA ASP A 200 -29.20 -12.12 -3.85
C ASP A 200 -27.98 -11.96 -4.78
N PHE A 201 -27.19 -13.02 -4.97
CA PHE A 201 -25.97 -12.94 -5.82
C PHE A 201 -26.24 -12.49 -7.26
N LYS A 202 -27.37 -12.91 -7.85
CA LYS A 202 -27.81 -12.45 -9.18
C LYS A 202 -27.99 -10.93 -9.28
N ASP A 203 -28.35 -10.27 -8.18
CA ASP A 203 -28.60 -8.83 -8.16
C ASP A 203 -27.28 -8.03 -8.05
N LEU A 204 -26.21 -8.70 -7.59
CA LEU A 204 -24.87 -8.12 -7.47
C LEU A 204 -24.13 -8.06 -8.80
N GLU A 205 -24.48 -8.91 -9.78
CA GLU A 205 -23.82 -8.99 -11.08
C GLU A 205 -23.91 -7.69 -11.89
N ASN A 206 -24.98 -6.91 -11.68
CA ASN A 206 -25.24 -5.68 -12.42
C ASN A 206 -24.82 -4.40 -11.68
N LEU A 207 -24.16 -4.52 -10.52
CA LEU A 207 -23.65 -3.36 -9.81
C LEU A 207 -22.35 -2.89 -10.50
N ASP A 208 -22.25 -1.59 -10.78
CA ASP A 208 -21.03 -0.93 -11.27
C ASP A 208 -19.98 -0.83 -10.15
N ALA A 209 -19.54 -1.99 -9.68
CA ALA A 209 -18.61 -2.16 -8.59
C ALA A 209 -17.84 -3.47 -8.78
N PHE A 210 -16.66 -3.49 -8.20
CA PHE A 210 -15.99 -4.70 -7.79
C PHE A 210 -16.61 -5.18 -6.48
N ILE A 211 -16.92 -6.48 -6.36
CA ILE A 211 -17.53 -7.08 -5.16
C ILE A 211 -16.83 -8.41 -4.87
N ASN A 212 -16.41 -8.58 -3.62
CA ASN A 212 -15.84 -9.82 -3.10
C ASN A 212 -16.54 -10.19 -1.79
N ILE A 213 -17.18 -11.36 -1.78
CA ILE A 213 -17.70 -11.96 -0.56
C ILE A 213 -16.91 -13.22 -0.30
N ALA A 214 -16.26 -13.30 0.86
CA ALA A 214 -15.41 -14.43 1.21
C ALA A 214 -15.58 -14.82 2.67
N LEU A 215 -15.36 -16.10 2.94
CA LEU A 215 -15.07 -16.61 4.26
C LEU A 215 -13.63 -16.24 4.59
N PHE A 216 -13.38 -15.63 5.74
CA PHE A 216 -12.05 -15.25 6.17
C PHE A 216 -11.78 -15.70 7.61
N GLN A 217 -10.60 -16.27 7.81
CA GLN A 217 -10.16 -16.78 9.10
C GLN A 217 -8.73 -16.32 9.38
N VAL A 218 -8.49 -15.94 10.64
CA VAL A 218 -7.15 -15.73 11.19
C VAL A 218 -6.89 -16.87 12.18
N LEU A 219 -5.85 -17.67 11.94
CA LEU A 219 -5.45 -18.79 12.78
C LEU A 219 -4.56 -18.31 13.94
N ASP A 220 -4.44 -19.12 15.00
CA ASP A 220 -3.72 -18.77 16.23
C ASP A 220 -2.22 -18.45 16.00
N ASP A 221 -1.62 -19.14 15.03
CA ASP A 221 -0.24 -18.92 14.57
C ASP A 221 -0.08 -17.64 13.72
N GLY A 222 -1.19 -16.97 13.42
CA GLY A 222 -1.25 -15.74 12.64
C GLY A 222 -1.42 -15.93 11.14
N THR A 223 -1.51 -17.17 10.66
CA THR A 223 -1.81 -17.42 9.25
C THR A 223 -3.26 -17.04 8.92
N THR A 224 -3.47 -16.48 7.73
CA THR A 224 -4.80 -16.09 7.26
C THR A 224 -5.28 -17.03 6.17
N SER A 225 -6.55 -17.44 6.23
CA SER A 225 -7.19 -18.24 5.18
C SER A 225 -8.42 -17.52 4.65
N SER A 226 -8.62 -17.56 3.33
CA SER A 226 -9.70 -16.86 2.64
C SER A 226 -10.31 -17.78 1.59
N PHE A 227 -11.62 -18.00 1.63
CA PHE A 227 -12.35 -18.81 0.66
C PHE A 227 -13.43 -17.97 -0.01
N PRO A 228 -13.41 -17.80 -1.34
CA PRO A 228 -14.39 -16.97 -2.03
C PRO A 228 -15.77 -17.64 -2.02
N ALA A 229 -16.78 -16.87 -1.63
CA ALA A 229 -18.19 -17.24 -1.75
C ALA A 229 -18.84 -16.60 -2.99
N TYR A 230 -18.43 -15.36 -3.30
CA TYR A 230 -18.89 -14.63 -4.48
C TYR A 230 -17.81 -13.65 -4.93
N PHE A 231 -17.68 -13.48 -6.25
CA PHE A 231 -16.76 -12.53 -6.85
C PHE A 231 -17.39 -11.96 -8.12
N ASN A 232 -17.34 -10.64 -8.26
CA ASN A 232 -17.67 -9.93 -9.49
C ASN A 232 -16.74 -8.72 -9.66
N ASN A 233 -16.37 -8.41 -10.89
CA ASN A 233 -15.66 -7.19 -11.23
C ASN A 233 -16.26 -6.51 -12.46
N ASN A 234 -16.93 -5.37 -12.23
CA ASN A 234 -17.42 -4.50 -13.28
C ASN A 234 -16.60 -3.21 -13.44
N LEU A 235 -15.50 -3.05 -12.70
CA LEU A 235 -14.62 -1.89 -12.86
C LEU A 235 -13.80 -2.02 -14.15
N LYS A 236 -13.63 -0.91 -14.86
CA LYS A 236 -12.84 -0.85 -16.09
C LYS A 236 -11.84 0.28 -15.99
N LEU A 237 -10.56 -0.01 -16.23
CA LEU A 237 -9.55 1.03 -16.38
C LEU A 237 -9.62 1.65 -17.78
N ASP A 238 -9.36 2.95 -17.87
CA ASP A 238 -9.05 3.61 -19.14
C ASP A 238 -7.57 3.37 -19.47
N TYR A 239 -7.30 2.29 -20.23
CA TYR A 239 -5.93 1.89 -20.58
C TYR A 239 -5.19 2.94 -21.39
N ALA A 240 -5.89 3.70 -22.24
CA ALA A 240 -5.25 4.75 -23.03
C ALA A 240 -4.71 5.87 -22.13
N LYS A 241 -5.53 6.31 -21.17
CA LYS A 241 -5.14 7.31 -20.18
C LYS A 241 -4.10 6.79 -19.20
N ALA A 242 -4.22 5.54 -18.76
CA ALA A 242 -3.22 4.86 -17.94
C ALA A 242 -1.83 4.84 -18.62
N THR A 243 -1.77 4.43 -19.89
CA THR A 243 -0.53 4.40 -20.67
C THR A 243 0.08 5.80 -20.82
N GLU A 244 -0.73 6.82 -21.08
CA GLU A 244 -0.25 8.20 -21.15
C GLU A 244 0.37 8.65 -19.82
N ASN A 245 -0.30 8.35 -18.70
CA ASN A 245 0.14 8.74 -17.36
C ASN A 245 1.41 8.00 -16.93
N VAL A 246 1.56 6.70 -17.24
CA VAL A 246 2.82 5.96 -17.01
C VAL A 246 3.97 6.63 -17.74
N LYS A 247 3.81 6.95 -19.03
CA LYS A 247 4.85 7.61 -19.82
C LYS A 247 5.23 8.98 -19.25
N LYS A 248 4.27 9.74 -18.71
CA LYS A 248 4.54 11.02 -18.03
C LYS A 248 5.36 10.80 -16.77
N LEU A 249 4.96 9.86 -15.91
CA LEU A 249 5.69 9.53 -14.68
C LEU A 249 7.14 9.10 -14.94
N GLU A 250 7.40 8.34 -16.01
CA GLU A 250 8.76 7.96 -16.41
C GLU A 250 9.59 9.14 -16.90
N LYS A 251 8.98 10.07 -17.64
CA LYS A 251 9.64 11.31 -18.07
C LYS A 251 9.95 12.21 -16.88
N ASP A 252 9.03 12.32 -15.92
CA ASP A 252 9.21 13.14 -14.72
C ASP A 252 10.31 12.58 -13.82
N LYS A 253 10.44 11.25 -13.71
CA LYS A 253 11.59 10.59 -13.05
C LYS A 253 12.93 10.87 -13.74
N LYS A 254 12.95 10.89 -15.09
CA LYS A 254 14.15 11.25 -15.88
C LYS A 254 14.49 12.74 -15.80
N ASN A 255 13.48 13.60 -15.62
CA ASN A 255 13.67 15.03 -15.45
C ASN A 255 14.11 15.39 -14.01
N THR A 256 13.64 14.68 -12.98
CA THR A 256 14.11 14.85 -11.59
C THR A 256 15.54 14.34 -11.39
N THR A 257 16.02 13.42 -12.24
CA THR A 257 17.44 13.04 -12.27
C THR A 257 18.31 14.06 -13.01
N ASN A 258 17.72 14.94 -13.83
CA ASN A 258 18.40 15.98 -14.61
C ASN A 258 18.26 17.40 -14.04
N SER A 259 17.41 17.64 -13.03
CA SER A 259 17.43 18.93 -12.32
C SER A 259 18.60 18.91 -11.32
N SER A 260 19.70 19.50 -11.72
CA SER A 260 20.82 19.91 -10.86
C SER A 260 20.41 21.05 -9.91
N ASP A 261 19.22 20.97 -9.29
CA ASP A 261 18.85 21.84 -8.19
C ASP A 261 19.42 21.25 -6.90
N PRO A 262 20.13 22.05 -6.09
CA PRO A 262 20.70 21.56 -4.85
C PRO A 262 19.57 21.17 -3.91
N THR A 263 19.39 19.86 -3.69
CA THR A 263 18.45 19.34 -2.70
C THR A 263 18.76 19.94 -1.32
N LEU A 264 17.73 20.17 -0.50
CA LEU A 264 17.90 20.67 0.87
C LEU A 264 18.93 19.84 1.65
N LEU A 265 19.00 18.55 1.39
CA LEU A 265 19.98 17.63 1.97
C LEU A 265 21.43 17.94 1.53
N LYS A 266 21.66 18.30 0.27
CA LYS A 266 22.96 18.79 -0.22
C LYS A 266 23.33 20.14 0.37
N ILE A 267 22.37 21.05 0.52
CA ILE A 267 22.58 22.36 1.16
C ILE A 267 22.95 22.17 2.63
N LEU A 268 22.18 21.35 3.36
CA LEU A 268 22.44 21.00 4.75
C LEU A 268 23.79 20.30 4.90
N TRP A 269 24.10 19.32 4.05
CA TRP A 269 25.39 18.63 4.09
C TRP A 269 26.57 19.57 3.79
N ASN A 270 26.43 20.47 2.81
CA ASN A 270 27.47 21.45 2.51
C ASN A 270 27.66 22.46 3.65
N ASN A 271 26.58 22.87 4.33
CA ASN A 271 26.66 23.73 5.51
C ASN A 271 27.32 23.01 6.69
N ILE A 272 26.91 21.77 6.97
CA ILE A 272 27.53 20.91 8.00
C ILE A 272 29.02 20.72 7.69
N LYS A 273 29.36 20.44 6.42
CA LYS A 273 30.75 20.26 5.98
C LYS A 273 31.56 21.55 6.14
N ALA A 274 31.02 22.70 5.75
CA ALA A 274 31.69 23.99 5.90
C ALA A 274 31.91 24.34 7.39
N ASP A 275 30.95 24.05 8.27
CA ASP A 275 31.10 24.27 9.71
C ASP A 275 32.08 23.28 10.36
N LEU A 276 32.11 22.02 9.89
CA LEU A 276 33.13 21.04 10.28
C LEU A 276 34.54 21.45 9.82
N GLU A 277 34.67 22.04 8.63
CA GLU A 277 35.94 22.58 8.12
C GLU A 277 36.41 23.79 8.96
N LYS A 278 35.49 24.70 9.34
CA LYS A 278 35.80 25.78 10.31
C LYS A 278 36.21 25.25 11.68
N LEU A 279 35.60 24.16 12.16
CA LEU A 279 35.99 23.52 13.42
C LEU A 279 37.37 22.86 13.33
N LYS A 280 37.77 22.35 12.16
CA LYS A 280 39.15 21.89 11.92
C LYS A 280 40.13 23.04 11.99
N ASP A 281 39.82 24.17 11.38
CA ASP A 281 40.67 25.36 11.43
C ASP A 281 40.72 25.96 12.83
N PHE A 282 39.60 25.97 13.57
CA PHE A 282 39.56 26.35 14.98
C PHE A 282 40.39 25.41 15.85
N ASN A 283 40.29 24.09 15.67
CA ASN A 283 41.10 23.14 16.43
C ASN A 283 42.58 23.25 16.09
N LYS A 284 42.93 23.57 14.83
CA LYS A 284 44.30 23.84 14.42
C LYS A 284 44.82 25.14 15.05
N LEU A 285 44.06 26.23 14.99
CA LEU A 285 44.38 27.49 15.66
C LEU A 285 44.49 27.32 17.17
N LYS A 286 43.57 26.57 17.80
CA LYS A 286 43.62 26.24 19.22
C LYS A 286 44.88 25.47 19.58
N LEU A 287 45.27 24.45 18.80
CA LEU A 287 46.50 23.70 19.02
C LEU A 287 47.76 24.55 18.81
N GLU A 288 47.76 25.44 17.82
CA GLU A 288 48.85 26.38 17.56
C GLU A 288 48.96 27.44 18.66
N GLU A 289 47.84 27.95 19.16
CA GLU A 289 47.79 28.89 20.29
C GLU A 289 48.09 28.23 21.63
N GLU A 290 47.57 27.03 21.92
CA GLU A 290 47.93 26.25 23.13
C GLU A 290 49.43 25.91 23.13
N SER A 291 49.99 25.50 22.00
CA SER A 291 51.43 25.28 21.84
C SER A 291 52.22 26.56 22.12
N THR A 292 51.77 27.70 21.58
CA THR A 292 52.40 29.00 21.79
C THR A 292 52.27 29.44 23.26
N PHE A 293 51.13 29.20 23.89
CA PHE A 293 50.82 29.55 25.28
C PHE A 293 51.66 28.72 26.27
N MET A 294 51.79 27.41 26.02
CA MET A 294 52.58 26.49 26.85
C MET A 294 54.10 26.71 26.72
N GLN A 295 54.56 27.33 25.64
CA GLN A 295 55.99 27.63 25.41
C GLN A 295 56.45 28.99 25.99
N GLN A 296 55.53 29.85 26.43
CA GLN A 296 55.89 31.16 27.00
C GLN A 296 56.33 31.04 28.46
N LYS A 297 57.61 31.39 28.74
CA LYS A 297 58.22 31.31 30.07
C LYS A 297 57.96 32.52 30.98
N ASP A 298 57.42 33.63 30.44
CA ASP A 298 57.19 34.87 31.19
C ASP A 298 55.69 35.19 31.27
N HIS A 299 55.14 35.09 32.48
CA HIS A 299 53.71 35.27 32.76
C HIS A 299 53.21 36.69 32.44
N SER A 300 54.08 37.69 32.41
CA SER A 300 53.70 39.08 32.11
C SER A 300 53.33 39.31 30.64
N THR A 301 53.89 38.51 29.74
CA THR A 301 53.62 38.58 28.28
C THR A 301 52.31 37.89 27.94
N LEU A 302 52.00 36.80 28.65
CA LEU A 302 50.77 36.03 28.57
C LEU A 302 49.53 36.90 28.86
N LEU A 303 49.60 37.69 29.96
CA LEU A 303 48.50 38.55 30.39
C LEU A 303 48.24 39.71 29.41
N LYS A 304 49.30 40.24 28.79
CA LYS A 304 49.19 41.32 27.79
C LYS A 304 48.53 40.88 26.49
N ASN A 305 48.73 39.64 26.07
CA ASN A 305 48.13 39.11 24.85
C ASN A 305 46.65 38.74 25.03
N LEU A 306 46.23 38.31 26.23
CA LEU A 306 44.83 38.00 26.55
C LEU A 306 43.93 39.25 26.70
N LEU A 307 44.51 40.43 26.88
CA LEU A 307 43.79 41.70 27.12
C LEU A 307 43.69 42.60 25.88
N LYS A 308 44.07 42.11 24.69
CA LYS A 308 43.82 42.75 23.40
C LYS A 308 42.66 42.08 22.69
#